data_AF-K5VBJ1-F1
#
_entry.id   AF-K5VBJ1-F1
#
_cell.length_a   1.000
_cell.length_b   1.000
_cell.length_c   1.000
_cell.angle_alpha   90.00
_cell.angle_beta   90.00
_cell.angle_gamma   90.00
#
_symmetry.space_group_name_H-M   'P 1'
#
loop_
_entity.id
_entity.type
_entity.pdbx_description
1 polymer ?
#
loop_
_entity_poly.entity_id
_entity_poly.type
_entity_poly.pdbx_seq_one_letter_code
_entity_poly.pdbx_strand_id
1 'polypeptide(L)'
;MISAENCTALHGFPPMFEDQYLQLTIVLQLGISMYGLGEVRTSSGFRRDIGTGGVGTIYTIYGSYSIYSEHRYNASIRHSQTRGIFLFNSASPDILLLIQTFSSVLLIEYRLIRAP
;
A
#
# COMPACT_ATOMS: atom_id res chain seq x y z
N MET A 1 9.92 10.29 -23.30
CA MET A 1 9.63 11.67 -22.87
C MET A 1 8.63 11.57 -21.74
N ILE A 2 9.06 11.78 -20.49
CA ILE A 2 8.18 11.81 -19.32
C ILE A 2 7.65 13.24 -19.25
N SER A 3 6.35 13.44 -19.50
CA SER A 3 5.71 14.75 -19.44
C SER A 3 5.91 15.36 -18.07
N ALA A 4 6.21 16.66 -18.03
CA ALA A 4 6.42 17.45 -16.83
C ALA A 4 5.10 17.73 -16.07
N GLU A 5 4.29 16.70 -15.85
CA GLU A 5 3.23 16.76 -14.86
C GLU A 5 3.93 16.74 -13.50
N ASN A 6 3.76 17.80 -12.72
CA ASN A 6 4.40 18.02 -11.41
C ASN A 6 3.85 17.07 -10.31
N CYS A 7 3.44 15.88 -10.71
CA CYS A 7 2.76 14.87 -9.93
C CYS A 7 3.29 13.49 -10.33
N THR A 8 4.17 12.93 -9.48
CA THR A 8 4.64 11.55 -9.61
C THR A 8 3.64 10.52 -9.07
N ALA A 9 2.47 10.95 -8.59
CA ALA A 9 1.45 10.04 -8.08
C ALA A 9 0.70 9.42 -9.25
N LEU A 10 1.02 8.15 -9.53
CA LEU A 10 0.32 7.32 -10.50
C LEU A 10 -1.18 7.33 -10.19
N HIS A 11 -2.01 7.71 -11.17
CA HIS A 11 -3.46 7.59 -11.04
C HIS A 11 -3.80 6.11 -10.90
N GLY A 12 -4.54 5.76 -9.83
CA GLY A 12 -4.84 4.38 -9.46
C GLY A 12 -5.13 3.50 -10.66
N PHE A 13 -4.38 2.42 -10.78
CA PHE A 13 -4.40 1.62 -11.99
C PHE A 13 -5.66 0.76 -12.04
N PRO A 14 -6.24 0.56 -13.24
CA PRO A 14 -7.32 -0.40 -13.39
C PRO A 14 -6.84 -1.80 -12.97
N PRO A 15 -7.74 -2.63 -12.41
CA PRO A 15 -7.40 -4.01 -12.12
C PRO A 15 -7.03 -4.72 -13.42
N MET A 16 -5.89 -5.43 -13.41
CA MET A 16 -5.47 -6.29 -14.53
C MET A 16 -5.34 -7.72 -14.06
N PHE A 17 -5.80 -8.64 -14.90
CA PHE A 17 -5.72 -10.08 -14.67
C PHE A 17 -5.26 -10.73 -15.96
N GLU A 18 -3.97 -11.02 -16.03
CA GLU A 18 -3.33 -11.73 -17.12
C GLU A 18 -2.78 -13.06 -16.62
N ASP A 19 -2.36 -13.93 -17.54
CA ASP A 19 -1.89 -15.29 -17.23
C ASP A 19 -0.78 -15.30 -16.16
N GLN A 20 0.14 -14.33 -16.26
CA GLN A 20 1.28 -14.20 -15.35
C GLN A 20 1.28 -12.92 -14.54
N TYR A 21 0.29 -12.04 -14.69
CA TYR A 21 0.29 -10.73 -14.05
C TYR A 21 -1.05 -10.40 -13.40
N LEU A 22 -1.02 -10.12 -12.11
CA LEU A 22 -2.18 -9.64 -11.36
C LEU A 22 -1.88 -8.28 -10.77
N GLN A 23 -2.73 -7.30 -11.09
CA GLN A 23 -2.67 -5.97 -10.53
C GLN A 23 -3.98 -5.63 -9.82
N LEU A 24 -3.88 -5.28 -8.54
CA LEU A 24 -5.02 -4.91 -7.71
C LEU A 24 -4.74 -3.60 -6.99
N THR A 25 -5.58 -2.60 -7.24
CA THR A 25 -5.54 -1.31 -6.53
C THR A 25 -6.69 -1.24 -5.53
N ILE A 26 -6.40 -0.92 -4.28
CA ILE A 26 -7.38 -0.69 -3.24
C ILE A 26 -7.31 0.77 -2.79
N VAL A 27 -8.48 1.37 -2.65
CA VAL A 27 -8.67 2.75 -2.25
C VAL A 27 -8.94 2.82 -0.75
N LEU A 28 -8.12 3.60 -0.04
CA LEU A 28 -8.11 3.73 1.41
C LEU A 28 -8.39 5.17 1.82
N GLN A 29 -9.08 5.34 2.96
CA GLN A 29 -9.34 6.66 3.50
C GLN A 29 -8.04 7.29 4.03
N LEU A 30 -7.84 8.59 3.81
CA LEU A 30 -6.70 9.30 4.36
C LEU A 30 -6.73 9.32 5.89
N GLY A 31 -5.55 9.28 6.51
CA GLY A 31 -5.40 9.36 7.97
C GLY A 31 -5.48 8.02 8.70
N ILE A 32 -5.62 6.90 7.98
CA ILE A 32 -5.48 5.57 8.59
C ILE A 32 -4.04 5.31 9.06
N SER A 33 -3.90 4.48 10.08
CA SER A 33 -2.61 3.92 10.48
C SER A 33 -2.49 2.50 9.95
N MET A 34 -1.48 2.27 9.12
CA MET A 34 -1.24 0.98 8.48
C MET A 34 -0.04 0.27 9.11
N TYR A 35 -0.16 -1.04 9.30
CA TYR A 35 0.86 -1.91 9.90
C TYR A 35 0.95 -3.23 9.13
N GLY A 36 2.12 -3.87 9.02
CA GLY A 36 2.30 -5.15 8.29
C GLY A 36 3.02 -4.98 6.95
N LEU A 37 2.61 -5.69 5.90
CA LEU A 37 3.25 -5.69 4.56
C LEU A 37 4.71 -6.19 4.58
N GLY A 38 4.95 -7.37 5.15
CA GLY A 38 6.21 -8.09 5.00
C GLY A 38 7.31 -7.75 6.01
N GLU A 39 8.34 -8.61 6.04
CA GLU A 39 9.56 -8.37 6.79
C GLU A 39 10.44 -7.39 6.03
N VAL A 40 10.28 -6.13 6.39
CA VAL A 40 10.90 -5.02 5.69
C VAL A 40 11.54 -4.10 6.72
N ARG A 41 12.76 -3.64 6.44
CA ARG A 41 13.36 -2.58 7.23
C ARG A 41 12.74 -1.27 6.78
N THR A 42 12.21 -0.51 7.72
CA THR A 42 11.62 0.78 7.42
C THR A 42 12.19 1.84 8.34
N SER A 43 12.38 3.05 7.80
CA SER A 43 12.72 4.25 8.57
C SER A 43 11.53 4.80 9.35
N SER A 44 10.30 4.39 9.01
CA SER A 44 9.06 4.92 9.60
C SER A 44 8.65 4.27 10.92
N GLY A 45 9.44 3.32 11.41
CA GLY A 45 9.14 2.54 12.61
C GLY A 45 8.04 1.50 12.38
N PHE A 46 7.20 1.26 13.39
CA PHE A 46 6.17 0.21 13.30
C PHE A 46 5.02 0.57 12.34
N ARG A 47 4.62 1.84 12.31
CA ARG A 47 3.62 2.35 11.36
C ARG A 47 4.26 2.52 9.99
N ARG A 48 3.59 2.11 8.92
CA ARG A 48 4.06 2.36 7.54
C ARG A 48 3.93 3.84 7.22
N ASP A 49 5.00 4.43 6.68
CA ASP A 49 4.93 5.77 6.10
C ASP A 49 4.09 5.69 4.82
N ILE A 50 3.11 6.56 4.77
CA ILE A 50 2.10 6.59 3.72
C ILE A 50 2.28 7.86 2.87
N GLY A 51 3.47 8.49 2.88
CA GLY A 51 3.77 9.60 1.97
C GLY A 51 3.38 10.99 2.48
N THR A 52 3.01 11.14 3.75
CA THR A 52 2.96 12.46 4.43
C THR A 52 4.27 12.80 5.16
N GLY A 53 5.20 11.84 5.31
CA GLY A 53 6.39 11.99 6.15
C GLY A 53 7.75 11.76 5.48
N GLY A 54 7.82 11.16 4.29
CA GLY A 54 9.09 10.93 3.60
C GLY A 54 9.03 9.85 2.51
N VAL A 55 10.10 9.78 1.71
CA VAL A 55 10.33 8.72 0.72
C VAL A 55 10.78 7.46 1.46
N GLY A 56 9.83 6.66 1.93
CA GLY A 56 10.11 5.39 2.58
C GLY A 56 10.33 4.28 1.55
N THR A 57 11.56 3.77 1.42
CA THR A 57 11.84 2.57 0.62
C THR A 57 11.54 1.34 1.46
N ILE A 58 10.65 0.46 0.96
CA ILE A 58 10.36 -0.84 1.55
C ILE A 58 11.16 -1.88 0.78
N TYR A 59 12.07 -2.59 1.45
CA TYR A 59 12.80 -3.71 0.87
C TYR A 59 12.58 -4.98 1.70
N THR A 60 12.21 -6.06 1.03
CA THR A 60 12.01 -7.38 1.64
C THR A 60 13.36 -7.95 2.07
N ILE A 61 13.42 -8.53 3.27
CA ILE A 61 14.65 -9.14 3.79
C ILE A 61 14.63 -10.67 3.59
N TYR A 62 13.79 -11.40 4.33
CA TYR A 62 13.73 -12.87 4.26
C TYR A 62 12.36 -13.44 3.89
N GLY A 63 11.27 -12.75 4.26
CA GLY A 63 9.91 -13.22 4.05
C GLY A 63 8.97 -12.18 3.45
N SER A 64 8.16 -12.61 2.48
CA SER A 64 7.09 -11.81 1.91
C SER A 64 5.77 -12.13 2.62
N TYR A 65 5.23 -11.16 3.36
CA TYR A 65 3.97 -11.31 4.09
C TYR A 65 2.97 -10.26 3.62
N SER A 66 2.10 -10.65 2.69
CA SER A 66 1.04 -9.82 2.12
C SER A 66 -0.17 -9.70 3.06
N ILE A 67 0.08 -9.34 4.31
CA ILE A 67 -0.91 -9.11 5.35
C ILE A 67 -0.70 -7.73 5.97
N TYR A 68 -1.76 -6.98 6.18
CA TYR A 68 -1.68 -5.70 6.86
C TYR A 68 -2.94 -5.40 7.68
N SER A 69 -2.80 -4.49 8.63
CA SER A 69 -3.88 -4.00 9.47
C SER A 69 -4.05 -2.50 9.27
N GLU A 70 -5.29 -2.09 9.07
CA GLU A 70 -5.71 -0.71 9.06
C GLU A 70 -6.34 -0.36 10.40
N HIS A 71 -5.86 0.70 11.02
CA HIS A 71 -6.39 1.19 12.28
C HIS A 71 -6.84 2.63 12.16
N ARG A 72 -8.02 2.91 12.70
CA ARG A 72 -8.62 4.24 12.74
C ARG A 72 -9.20 4.52 14.11
N TYR A 73 -8.74 5.62 14.71
CA TYR A 73 -9.33 6.16 15.93
C TYR A 73 -10.20 7.38 15.57
N ASN A 74 -11.46 7.35 16.00
CA ASN A 74 -12.35 8.51 15.90
C ASN A 74 -12.48 9.15 17.29
N ALA A 75 -11.82 10.30 17.47
CA ALA A 75 -11.80 11.03 18.74
C ALA A 75 -13.18 11.56 19.16
N SER A 76 -14.04 11.93 18.20
CA SER A 76 -15.37 12.49 18.48
C SER A 76 -16.30 11.49 19.16
N ILE A 77 -16.23 10.22 18.77
CA ILE A 77 -17.01 9.13 19.38
C ILE A 77 -16.15 8.22 20.29
N ARG A 78 -14.88 8.58 20.49
CA ARG A 78 -13.86 7.82 21.26
C ARG A 78 -13.80 6.34 20.87
N HIS A 79 -14.00 6.03 19.60
CA HIS A 79 -14.12 4.66 19.12
C HIS A 79 -12.97 4.32 18.17
N SER A 80 -12.43 3.12 18.33
CA SER A 80 -11.39 2.58 17.47
C SER A 80 -11.93 1.48 16.56
N GLN A 81 -11.53 1.48 15.29
CA GLN A 81 -11.84 0.42 14.34
C GLN A 81 -10.54 -0.10 13.74
N THR A 82 -10.40 -1.42 13.73
CA THR A 82 -9.26 -2.11 13.12
C THR A 82 -9.76 -3.13 12.12
N ARG A 83 -9.16 -3.19 10.93
CA ARG A 83 -9.46 -4.17 9.88
C ARG A 83 -8.17 -4.86 9.46
N GLY A 84 -8.21 -6.17 9.28
CA GLY A 84 -7.11 -6.95 8.74
C GLY A 84 -7.39 -7.29 7.28
N ILE A 85 -6.39 -7.12 6.43
CA ILE A 85 -6.45 -7.48 5.02
C ILE A 85 -5.32 -8.47 4.77
N PHE A 86 -5.66 -9.55 4.06
CA PHE A 86 -4.75 -10.63 3.75
C PHE A 86 -4.92 -11.03 2.28
N LEU A 87 -3.81 -10.99 1.53
CA LEU A 87 -3.74 -11.53 0.20
C LEU A 87 -3.15 -12.94 0.27
N PHE A 88 -3.99 -13.95 0.06
CA PHE A 88 -3.57 -15.36 0.08
C PHE A 88 -2.92 -15.75 -1.26
N ASN A 89 -1.67 -15.34 -1.43
CA ASN A 89 -0.85 -15.68 -2.60
C ASN A 89 0.61 -15.88 -2.16
N SER A 90 1.27 -16.90 -2.70
CA SER A 90 2.68 -17.19 -2.44
C SER A 90 3.64 -16.45 -3.39
N ALA A 91 3.14 -15.94 -4.53
CA ALA A 91 3.89 -15.00 -5.34
C ALA A 91 4.16 -13.73 -4.53
N SER A 92 5.41 -13.29 -4.49
CA SER A 92 5.77 -12.06 -3.77
C SER A 92 5.28 -10.86 -4.56
N PRO A 93 4.32 -10.06 -4.03
CA PRO A 93 3.90 -8.86 -4.70
C PRO A 93 4.94 -7.74 -4.54
N ASP A 94 5.04 -6.91 -5.57
CA ASP A 94 5.48 -5.53 -5.38
C ASP A 94 4.27 -4.73 -4.86
N ILE A 95 4.45 -4.07 -3.71
CA ILE A 95 3.38 -3.31 -3.05
C ILE A 95 3.73 -1.83 -3.08
N LEU A 96 2.87 -1.02 -3.70
CA LEU A 96 3.02 0.43 -3.77
C LEU A 96 2.03 1.10 -2.82
N LEU A 97 2.51 2.06 -2.04
CA LEU A 97 1.71 2.93 -1.17
C LEU A 97 1.79 4.36 -1.71
N LEU A 98 0.67 4.91 -2.13
CA LEU A 98 0.62 6.19 -2.85
C LEU A 98 -0.48 7.08 -2.28
N ILE A 99 -0.16 8.32 -1.92
CA ILE A 99 -1.19 9.36 -1.76
C ILE A 99 -1.41 10.01 -3.12
N GLN A 100 -2.68 10.07 -3.53
CA GLN A 100 -3.04 10.83 -4.70
C GLN A 100 -3.01 12.33 -4.34
N THR A 101 -2.12 13.10 -4.94
CA THR A 101 -1.92 14.54 -4.63
C THR A 101 -3.17 15.41 -4.80
N PHE A 102 -4.14 14.98 -5.61
CA PHE A 102 -5.37 15.72 -5.90
C PHE A 102 -6.64 15.11 -5.30
N SER A 103 -6.55 13.94 -4.66
CA SER A 103 -7.69 13.34 -3.96
C SER A 103 -7.24 12.94 -2.56
N SER A 104 -7.97 13.32 -1.51
CA SER A 104 -7.62 13.05 -0.11
C SER A 104 -7.77 11.56 0.24
N VAL A 105 -7.03 10.72 -0.48
CA VAL A 105 -7.22 9.29 -0.60
C VAL A 105 -5.84 8.65 -0.72
N LEU A 106 -5.70 7.53 -0.02
CA LEU A 106 -4.54 6.66 -0.08
C LEU A 106 -4.85 5.49 -1.02
N LEU A 107 -3.90 5.10 -1.85
CA LEU A 107 -3.94 3.91 -2.67
C LEU A 107 -2.90 2.91 -2.19
N ILE A 108 -3.31 1.65 -2.07
CA ILE A 108 -2.40 0.51 -1.99
C ILE A 108 -2.56 -0.31 -3.27
N GLU A 109 -1.46 -0.59 -3.93
CA GLU A 109 -1.45 -1.38 -5.16
C GLU A 109 -0.59 -2.63 -4.97
N TYR A 110 -1.13 -3.77 -5.37
CA TYR A 110 -0.44 -5.05 -5.44
C TYR A 110 -0.15 -5.38 -6.88
N ARG A 111 1.10 -5.73 -7.19
CA ARG A 111 1.53 -6.27 -8.48
C ARG A 111 2.17 -7.61 -8.26
N LEU A 112 1.55 -8.66 -8.77
CA LEU A 112 2.04 -10.02 -8.61
C LEU A 112 2.43 -10.58 -9.96
N ILE A 113 3.57 -11.26 -9.97
CA ILE A 113 4.00 -12.07 -11.11
C ILE A 113 3.89 -13.54 -10.69
N ARG A 114 3.13 -14.31 -11.46
CA ARG A 114 3.06 -15.76 -11.26
C ARG A 114 4.21 -16.42 -12.02
N ALA A 115 5.01 -17.24 -11.33
CA ALA A 115 5.98 -18.10 -12.01
C ALA A 115 5.24 -19.14 -12.89
N PRO A 116 5.73 -19.42 -14.11
CA PRO A 116 5.14 -20.40 -15.02
C PRO A 116 5.05 -21.81 -14.41
#